data_AF-A0A2G1YQC9-F1
#
_entry.id   AF-A0A2G1YQC9-F1
#
_cell.length_a   1.000
_cell.length_b   1.000
_cell.length_c   1.000
_cell.angle_alpha   90.00
_cell.angle_beta   90.00
_cell.angle_gamma   90.00
#
_symmetry.space_group_name_H-M   'P 1'
#
loop_
_entity.id
_entity.type
_entity.pdbx_description
1 polymer ?
#
loop_
_entity_poly.entity_id
_entity_poly.type
_entity_poly.pdbx_seq_one_letter_code
_entity_poly.pdbx_strand_id
1 'polypeptide(L)'
;MNMLSSINELLSHIKQVEEETIQMSQDSMLMLSEFIEKNSIELDESAAKGLQYQDIISQQLSATIEAIDSVQKAINIFENAYDSDEQIANDSIEKLHLKLSKTLQTAKNKREAFSGKLGHEDETDEIEFF
;
A
#
# COMPACT_ATOMS: atom_id res chain seq x y z
N MET A 1 15.38 -16.94 17.58
CA MET A 1 14.48 -16.34 16.58
C MET A 1 13.15 -17.06 16.70
N ASN A 2 12.12 -16.38 17.20
CA ASN A 2 10.76 -16.92 17.22
C ASN A 2 10.12 -16.66 15.84
N MET A 3 9.01 -17.34 15.53
CA MET A 3 8.30 -17.20 14.24
C MET A 3 7.87 -15.74 13.96
N LEU A 4 7.54 -14.99 15.02
CA LEU A 4 7.08 -13.61 14.92
C LEU A 4 8.19 -12.64 14.51
N SER A 5 9.40 -12.79 15.06
CA SER A 5 10.61 -12.08 14.63
C SER A 5 10.87 -12.30 13.14
N SER A 6 10.77 -13.54 12.64
CA SER A 6 10.96 -13.81 11.21
C SER A 6 9.87 -13.18 10.33
N ILE A 7 8.61 -13.14 10.79
CA ILE A 7 7.52 -12.43 10.09
C ILE A 7 7.81 -10.91 10.09
N ASN A 8 8.29 -10.36 11.20
CA ASN A 8 8.57 -8.93 11.33
C ASN A 8 9.72 -8.48 10.41
N GLU A 9 10.76 -9.32 10.28
CA GLU A 9 11.86 -9.10 9.34
C GLU A 9 11.39 -9.16 7.88
N LEU A 10 10.57 -10.15 7.52
CA LEU A 10 10.00 -10.25 6.18
C LEU A 10 9.13 -9.03 5.84
N LEU A 11 8.28 -8.61 6.78
CA LEU A 11 7.45 -7.42 6.62
C LEU A 11 8.30 -6.14 6.45
N SER A 12 9.38 -6.01 7.22
CA SER A 12 10.32 -4.89 7.09
C SER A 12 10.99 -4.87 5.72
N HIS A 13 11.38 -6.04 5.21
CA HIS A 13 11.95 -6.17 3.86
C HIS A 13 10.94 -5.78 2.78
N ILE A 14 9.70 -6.27 2.85
CA ILE A 14 8.65 -5.90 1.89
C ILE A 14 8.42 -4.39 1.91
N LYS A 15 8.29 -3.79 3.10
CA LYS A 15 8.13 -2.35 3.26
C LYS A 15 9.28 -1.57 2.60
N GLN A 16 10.53 -2.00 2.82
CA GLN A 16 11.69 -1.37 2.20
C GLN A 16 11.62 -1.44 0.67
N VAL A 17 11.28 -2.60 0.11
CA VAL A 17 11.11 -2.77 -1.35
C VAL A 17 10.01 -1.86 -1.89
N GLU A 18 8.89 -1.71 -1.17
CA GLU A 18 7.80 -0.81 -1.56
C GLU A 18 8.23 0.66 -1.54
N GLU A 19 8.95 1.10 -0.50
CA GLU A 19 9.51 2.45 -0.39
C GLU A 19 10.50 2.75 -1.54
N GLU A 20 11.41 1.82 -1.83
CA GLU A 20 12.36 1.92 -2.94
C GLU A 20 11.63 1.97 -4.30
N THR A 21 10.58 1.16 -4.47
CA THR A 21 9.78 1.12 -5.71
C THR A 21 9.00 2.43 -5.92
N ILE A 22 8.45 3.03 -4.86
CA ILE A 22 7.81 4.35 -4.92
C ILE A 22 8.83 5.40 -5.37
N GLN A 23 10.04 5.40 -4.79
CA GLN A 23 11.08 6.35 -5.18
C GLN A 23 11.48 6.18 -6.65
N MET A 24 11.70 4.94 -7.10
CA MET A 24 11.99 4.65 -8.51
C MET A 24 10.87 5.11 -9.44
N SER A 25 9.61 4.95 -9.04
CA SER A 25 8.45 5.45 -9.78
C SER A 25 8.50 6.99 -9.88
N GLN A 26 8.74 7.69 -8.78
CA GLN A 26 8.82 9.16 -8.77
C GLN A 26 9.97 9.67 -9.65
N ASP A 27 11.16 9.06 -9.55
CA ASP A 27 12.31 9.39 -10.39
C ASP A 27 12.00 9.16 -11.88
N SER A 28 11.35 8.04 -12.20
CA SER A 28 10.92 7.74 -13.57
C SER A 28 9.91 8.75 -14.10
N MET A 29 8.98 9.24 -13.27
CA MET A 29 8.02 10.28 -13.66
C MET A 29 8.73 11.60 -13.97
N LEU A 30 9.70 11.99 -13.14
CA LEU A 30 10.49 13.20 -13.35
C LEU A 30 11.27 13.14 -14.66
N MET A 31 11.97 12.03 -14.92
CA MET A 31 12.70 11.81 -16.17
C MET A 31 11.79 11.86 -17.40
N LEU A 32 10.58 11.29 -17.29
CA LEU A 32 9.61 11.30 -18.38
C LEU A 32 9.06 12.71 -18.61
N SER A 33 8.76 13.46 -17.54
CA SER A 33 8.32 14.85 -17.62
C SER A 33 9.35 15.73 -18.32
N GLU A 34 10.63 15.63 -17.93
CA GLU A 34 11.72 16.35 -18.58
C GLU A 34 11.85 15.98 -20.06
N PHE A 35 11.67 14.71 -20.41
CA PHE A 35 11.71 14.24 -21.80
C PHE A 35 10.55 14.81 -22.63
N ILE A 36 9.33 14.82 -22.08
CA ILE A 36 8.13 15.38 -22.73
C ILE A 36 8.34 16.86 -23.00
N GLU A 37 8.77 17.62 -21.99
CA GLU A 37 9.00 19.07 -22.10
C GLU A 37 10.08 19.38 -23.14
N LYS A 38 11.23 18.69 -23.05
CA LYS A 38 12.38 18.92 -23.95
C LYS A 38 12.05 18.66 -25.42
N ASN A 39 11.14 17.74 -25.70
CA ASN A 39 10.76 17.36 -27.06
C ASN A 39 9.41 17.94 -27.50
N SER A 40 8.74 18.73 -26.65
CA SER A 40 7.41 19.29 -26.92
C SER A 40 6.39 18.23 -27.34
N ILE A 41 6.43 17.08 -26.66
CA ILE A 41 5.52 15.96 -26.94
C ILE A 41 4.14 16.31 -26.38
N GLU A 42 3.12 16.32 -27.23
CA GLU A 42 1.73 16.37 -26.77
C GLU A 42 1.33 15.00 -26.21
N LEU A 43 0.74 15.01 -25.01
CA LEU A 43 0.21 13.82 -24.38
C LEU A 43 -1.19 13.54 -24.93
N ASP A 44 -1.31 12.43 -25.65
CA ASP A 44 -2.62 11.89 -25.97
C ASP A 44 -3.29 11.28 -24.73
N GLU A 45 -4.57 10.92 -24.88
CA GLU A 45 -5.36 10.34 -23.79
C GLU A 45 -4.76 9.04 -23.22
N SER A 46 -4.10 8.23 -24.07
CA SER A 46 -3.49 6.98 -23.65
C SER A 46 -2.24 7.22 -22.81
N ALA A 47 -1.42 8.19 -23.20
CA ALA A 47 -0.27 8.63 -22.44
C ALA A 47 -0.71 9.23 -21.10
N ALA A 48 -1.74 10.08 -21.08
CA ALA A 48 -2.29 10.65 -19.85
C ALA A 48 -2.83 9.57 -18.88
N LYS A 49 -3.54 8.56 -19.40
CA LYS A 49 -3.98 7.39 -18.59
C LYS A 49 -2.80 6.59 -18.04
N GLY A 50 -1.73 6.42 -18.81
CA GLY A 50 -0.50 5.78 -18.36
C GLY A 50 0.13 6.50 -17.16
N LEU A 51 0.19 7.84 -17.20
CA LEU A 51 0.68 8.66 -16.07
C LEU A 51 -0.23 8.52 -14.85
N GLN A 52 -1.55 8.48 -15.03
CA GLN A 52 -2.49 8.24 -13.93
C GLN A 52 -2.30 6.86 -13.29
N TYR A 53 -2.04 5.81 -14.09
CA TYR A 53 -1.75 4.48 -13.54
C TYR A 53 -0.49 4.45 -12.69
N GLN A 54 0.54 5.21 -13.06
CA GLN A 54 1.75 5.33 -12.26
C GLN A 54 1.49 5.95 -10.88
N ASP A 55 0.67 7.01 -10.83
CA ASP A 55 0.26 7.61 -9.57
C ASP A 55 -0.54 6.61 -8.71
N ILE A 56 -1.51 5.92 -9.31
CA ILE A 56 -2.28 4.87 -8.64
C ILE A 56 -1.39 3.77 -8.08
N ILE A 57 -0.39 3.30 -8.83
CA ILE A 57 0.56 2.28 -8.35
C ILE A 57 1.29 2.78 -7.10
N SER A 58 1.75 4.03 -7.11
CA SER A 58 2.47 4.63 -5.98
C SER A 58 1.58 4.75 -4.73
N GLN A 59 0.30 5.09 -4.92
CA GLN A 59 -0.69 5.10 -3.84
C GLN A 59 -0.97 3.70 -3.28
N GLN A 60 -1.05 2.67 -4.13
CA GLN A 60 -1.27 1.29 -3.67
C GLN A 60 -0.08 0.77 -2.87
N LEU A 61 1.16 1.04 -3.31
CA LEU A 61 2.37 0.69 -2.55
C LEU A 61 2.36 1.37 -1.17
N SER A 62 2.01 2.65 -1.11
CA SER A 62 1.88 3.38 0.16
C SER A 62 0.82 2.76 1.09
N ALA A 63 -0.32 2.34 0.54
CA ALA A 63 -1.37 1.68 1.32
C ALA A 63 -0.94 0.31 1.87
N THR A 64 -0.07 -0.42 1.15
CA THR A 64 0.48 -1.68 1.65
C THR A 64 1.50 -1.44 2.77
N ILE A 65 2.34 -0.40 2.66
CA ILE A 65 3.24 0.03 3.75
C ILE A 65 2.44 0.32 5.03
N GLU A 66 1.33 1.06 4.94
CA GLU A 66 0.45 1.32 6.09
C GLU A 66 -0.10 0.03 6.72
N ALA A 67 -0.48 -0.95 5.88
CA ALA A 67 -0.98 -2.22 6.35
C ALA A 67 0.13 -3.00 7.07
N ILE A 68 1.34 -3.03 6.51
CA ILE A 68 2.52 -3.63 7.13
C ILE A 68 2.79 -3.01 8.50
N ASP A 69 2.83 -1.67 8.61
CA ASP A 69 3.03 -0.98 9.88
C ASP A 69 1.99 -1.35 10.94
N SER A 70 0.73 -1.52 10.54
CA SER A 70 -0.35 -1.97 11.43
C SER A 70 -0.09 -3.40 11.97
N VAL A 71 0.36 -4.30 11.09
CA VAL A 71 0.72 -5.68 11.45
C VAL A 71 1.91 -5.72 12.39
N GLN A 72 3.00 -5.02 12.06
CA GLN A 72 4.22 -5.00 12.87
C GLN A 72 3.95 -4.43 14.27
N LYS A 73 3.13 -3.37 14.38
CA LYS A 73 2.67 -2.86 15.69
C LYS A 73 1.91 -3.91 16.48
N ALA A 74 1.08 -4.72 15.83
CA ALA A 74 0.32 -5.78 16.50
C ALA A 74 1.22 -6.93 16.97
N ILE A 75 2.22 -7.32 16.16
CA ILE A 75 3.24 -8.30 16.53
C ILE A 75 4.05 -7.82 17.74
N ASN A 76 4.52 -6.57 17.73
CA ASN A 76 5.28 -6.01 18.85
C ASN A 76 4.48 -6.00 20.16
N ILE A 77 3.18 -5.66 20.11
CA ILE A 77 2.30 -5.73 21.29
C ILE A 77 2.24 -7.16 21.81
N PHE A 78 2.10 -8.13 20.91
CA PHE A 78 2.04 -9.54 21.26
C PHE A 78 3.33 -10.05 21.91
N GLU A 79 4.49 -9.77 21.30
CA GLU A 79 5.78 -10.23 21.83
C GLU A 79 6.04 -9.70 23.24
N ASN A 80 5.71 -8.43 23.50
CA ASN A 80 5.82 -7.84 24.85
C ASN A 80 4.80 -8.42 25.85
N ALA A 81 3.63 -8.86 25.39
CA ALA A 81 2.61 -9.49 26.23
C ALA A 81 2.92 -10.96 26.53
N TYR A 82 3.60 -11.66 25.62
CA TYR A 82 3.99 -13.06 25.78
C TYR A 82 5.01 -13.27 26.91
N ASP A 83 5.86 -12.28 27.17
CA ASP A 83 6.78 -12.27 28.32
C ASP A 83 6.05 -12.12 29.68
N SER A 84 4.74 -11.86 29.66
CA SER A 84 3.89 -11.71 30.85
C SER A 84 2.66 -12.63 30.78
N ASP A 85 2.72 -13.81 31.43
CA ASP A 85 1.61 -14.77 31.59
C ASP A 85 0.95 -15.37 30.32
N GLU A 86 0.81 -16.70 30.32
CA GLU A 86 0.27 -17.52 29.21
C GLU A 86 -1.19 -17.15 28.83
N GLN A 87 -1.97 -16.67 29.80
CA GLN A 87 -3.34 -16.22 29.56
C GLN A 87 -3.39 -14.88 28.80
N ILE A 88 -2.47 -13.96 29.11
CA ILE A 88 -2.34 -12.68 28.40
C ILE A 88 -1.79 -12.92 26.98
N ALA A 89 -0.91 -13.92 26.81
CA ALA A 89 -0.46 -14.37 25.51
C ALA A 89 -1.64 -14.83 24.63
N ASN A 90 -2.51 -15.73 25.11
CA ASN A 90 -3.66 -16.18 24.32
C ASN A 90 -4.61 -15.03 23.94
N ASP A 91 -4.95 -14.15 24.89
CA ASP A 91 -5.76 -12.95 24.61
C ASP A 91 -5.11 -12.01 23.58
N SER A 92 -3.77 -11.96 23.58
CA SER A 92 -3.01 -11.14 22.64
C SER A 92 -2.99 -11.76 21.23
N ILE A 93 -2.96 -13.09 21.09
CA ILE A 93 -3.07 -13.79 19.79
C ILE A 93 -4.42 -13.48 19.17
N GLU A 94 -5.50 -13.51 19.96
CA GLU A 94 -6.84 -13.24 19.46
C GLU A 94 -6.97 -11.78 19.00
N LYS A 95 -6.44 -10.83 19.78
CA LYS A 95 -6.36 -9.41 19.38
C LYS A 95 -5.53 -9.19 18.12
N LEU A 96 -4.38 -9.86 18.00
CA LEU A 96 -3.53 -9.82 16.81
C LEU A 96 -4.29 -10.32 15.59
N HIS A 97 -4.94 -11.49 15.71
CA HIS A 97 -5.73 -12.08 14.63
C HIS A 97 -6.88 -11.15 14.18
N LEU A 98 -7.62 -10.55 15.12
CA LEU A 98 -8.69 -9.60 14.81
C LEU A 98 -8.16 -8.36 14.08
N LYS A 99 -7.03 -7.81 14.54
CA LYS A 99 -6.43 -6.62 13.93
C LYS A 99 -5.89 -6.91 12.54
N LEU A 100 -5.20 -8.04 12.35
CA LEU A 100 -4.76 -8.53 11.05
C LEU A 100 -5.93 -8.71 10.08
N SER A 101 -7.00 -9.37 10.52
CA SER A 101 -8.20 -9.59 9.72
C SER A 101 -8.85 -8.27 9.29
N LYS A 102 -8.92 -7.30 10.21
CA LYS A 102 -9.46 -5.96 9.92
C LYS A 102 -8.58 -5.20 8.92
N THR A 103 -7.26 -5.19 9.13
CA THR A 103 -6.31 -4.53 8.21
C THR A 103 -6.37 -5.17 6.82
N LEU A 104 -6.46 -6.51 6.73
CA LEU A 104 -6.63 -7.22 5.46
C LEU A 104 -7.95 -6.84 4.79
N GLN A 105 -9.05 -6.76 5.54
CA GLN A 105 -10.34 -6.34 4.99
C GLN A 105 -10.28 -4.89 4.48
N THR A 106 -9.63 -3.98 5.21
CA THR A 106 -9.42 -2.60 4.75
C THR A 106 -8.60 -2.56 3.45
N ALA A 107 -7.52 -3.35 3.35
CA ALA A 107 -6.73 -3.45 2.13
C ALA A 107 -7.56 -3.99 0.94
N LYS A 108 -8.37 -5.03 1.17
CA LYS A 108 -9.31 -5.56 0.16
C LYS A 108 -10.34 -4.53 -0.27
N ASN A 109 -10.95 -3.82 0.66
CA ASN A 109 -11.94 -2.77 0.38
C ASN A 109 -11.31 -1.61 -0.41
N LYS A 110 -10.08 -1.18 -0.03
CA LYS A 110 -9.31 -0.19 -0.79
C LYS A 110 -9.17 -0.70 -2.23
N ARG A 111 -8.61 -1.89 -2.44
CA ARG A 111 -8.45 -2.52 -3.77
C ARG A 111 -9.77 -2.59 -4.56
N GLU A 112 -10.88 -3.00 -3.94
CA GLU A 112 -12.19 -3.12 -4.60
C GLU A 112 -12.77 -1.76 -5.00
N ALA A 113 -12.70 -0.76 -4.11
CA ALA A 113 -13.09 0.61 -4.41
C ALA A 113 -12.28 1.21 -5.58
N PHE A 114 -11.02 0.81 -5.73
CA PHE A 114 -10.20 1.18 -6.88
C PHE A 114 -10.55 0.39 -8.15
N SER A 115 -10.84 -0.91 -8.05
CA SER A 115 -11.22 -1.74 -9.22
C SER A 115 -12.54 -1.32 -9.87
N GLY A 116 -13.45 -0.71 -9.11
CA GLY A 116 -14.73 -0.20 -9.61
C GLY A 116 -14.66 1.14 -10.34
N LYS A 117 -13.49 1.79 -10.42
CA LYS A 117 -13.30 3.10 -11.08
C LYS A 117 -12.43 3.06 -12.34
N LEU A 118 -11.82 1.91 -12.63
CA LEU A 118 -11.00 1.72 -13.83
C LEU A 118 -11.88 1.18 -14.97
N GLY A 119 -12.63 2.09 -15.61
CA GLY A 119 -13.30 1.82 -16.89
C GLY A 119 -14.83 1.73 -16.85
N HIS A 120 -15.51 2.82 -16.53
CA HIS A 120 -16.82 3.05 -17.15
C HIS A 120 -16.60 3.85 -18.44
N GLU A 121 -16.83 3.18 -19.57
CA GLU A 121 -16.86 3.73 -20.93
C GLU A 121 -18.12 4.56 -21.22
N ASP A 122 -18.98 4.82 -20.25
CA ASP A 122 -20.22 5.58 -20.45
C ASP A 122 -20.14 6.95 -19.76
N GLU A 123 -19.90 7.96 -20.61
CA GLU A 123 -20.51 9.30 -20.65
C GLU A 123 -20.90 9.97 -19.31
N THR A 124 -20.36 11.18 -19.12
CA THR A 124 -20.97 12.33 -18.41
C THR A 124 -21.03 12.33 -16.89
N ASP A 125 -19.93 12.11 -16.18
CA ASP A 125 -19.80 12.72 -14.85
C ASP A 125 -18.42 13.36 -14.67
N GLU A 126 -18.41 14.68 -14.74
CA GLU A 126 -17.33 15.53 -14.25
C GLU A 126 -16.99 15.09 -12.82
N ILE A 127 -15.77 14.64 -12.61
CA ILE A 127 -15.27 14.38 -11.27
C ILE A 127 -15.04 15.75 -10.61
N GLU A 128 -16.04 16.28 -9.91
CA GLU A 128 -15.85 17.39 -8.97
C GLU A 128 -15.05 16.88 -7.75
N PHE A 129 -13.83 17.39 -7.60
CA PHE A 129 -13.06 17.26 -6.37
C PHE A 129 -13.27 18.52 -5.52
N PHE A 130 -13.81 18.33 -4.31
CA PHE A 130 -13.76 19.32 -3.22
C PHE A 130 -12.33 19.48 -2.67
#